data_AF-X1A6X6-F1
#
_entry.id   AF-X1A6X6-F1
#
_cell.length_a   1.000
_cell.length_b   1.000
_cell.length_c   1.000
_cell.angle_alpha   90.00
_cell.angle_beta   90.00
_cell.angle_gamma   90.00
#
_symmetry.space_group_name_H-M   'P 1'
#
loop_
_entity.id
_entity.type
_entity.pdbx_description
1 polymer ?
#
loop_
_entity_poly.entity_id
_entity_poly.type
_entity_poly.pdbx_seq_one_letter_code
_entity_poly.pdbx_strand_id
1 'polypeptide(L)' 'MEEQFVSPPNSAKPRVWWHWMNGNITKEGIKADLHWMKRVGIGGLHKVDVG' A
#
# COMPACT_ATOMS: atom_id res chain seq x y z
N MET A 1 3.99 17.71 19.35
CA MET A 1 5.07 16.99 18.63
C MET A 1 5.13 15.54 19.08
N GLU A 2 5.15 15.25 20.38
CA GLU A 2 5.18 13.87 20.93
C GLU A 2 3.99 13.00 20.45
N GLU A 3 2.77 13.50 20.50
CA GLU A 3 1.58 12.75 20.05
C GLU A 3 1.64 12.36 18.56
N GLN A 4 2.15 13.24 17.71
CA GLN A 4 2.33 12.96 16.28
C GLN A 4 3.47 11.97 16.01
N PHE A 5 4.41 11.82 16.94
CA PHE A 5 5.47 10.84 16.85
C PHE A 5 4.98 9.45 17.28
N VAL A 6 4.21 9.38 18.37
CA VAL A 6 3.60 8.14 18.87
C VAL A 6 2.48 7.66 17.95
N SER A 7 1.70 8.58 17.38
CA SER A 7 0.61 8.29 16.43
C SER A 7 0.79 9.12 15.14
N PRO A 8 1.65 8.66 14.21
CA PRO A 8 1.92 9.35 12.96
C PRO A 8 0.66 9.64 12.14
N PRO A 9 0.52 10.86 11.58
CA PRO A 9 -0.58 11.16 10.68
C PRO A 9 -0.48 10.34 9.38
N ASN A 10 -1.58 10.22 8.65
CA ASN A 10 -1.59 9.48 7.37
C ASN A 10 -0.61 10.05 6.34
N SER A 11 -0.30 11.35 6.38
CA SER A 11 0.69 11.99 5.51
C SER A 11 2.13 11.48 5.73
N ALA A 12 2.43 10.95 6.92
CA ALA A 12 3.74 10.41 7.25
C ALA A 12 3.89 8.93 6.89
N LYS A 13 2.80 8.26 6.50
CA LYS A 13 2.85 6.83 6.14
C LYS A 13 3.59 6.62 4.82
N PRO A 14 4.44 5.59 4.71
CA PRO A 14 5.16 5.29 3.48
C PRO A 14 4.20 4.88 2.37
N ARG A 15 4.64 5.05 1.13
CA ARG A 15 3.94 4.60 -0.07
C ARG A 15 4.77 3.56 -0.79
N VAL A 16 4.12 2.65 -1.50
CA VAL A 16 4.77 1.56 -2.23
C VAL A 16 4.50 1.63 -3.72
N TRP A 17 5.41 1.09 -4.53
CA TRP A 17 5.12 0.77 -5.91
C TRP A 17 4.50 -0.62 -5.99
N TRP A 18 3.40 -0.73 -6.70
CA TRP A 18 2.67 -1.97 -6.86
C TRP A 18 2.61 -2.32 -8.34
N HIS A 19 3.59 -3.12 -8.77
CA HIS A 19 3.73 -3.55 -10.15
C HIS A 19 2.80 -4.72 -10.42
N TRP A 20 1.93 -4.54 -11.41
CA TRP A 20 1.13 -5.61 -11.98
C TRP A 20 1.92 -6.19 -13.15
N MET A 21 2.28 -7.46 -13.04
CA MET A 21 3.23 -8.11 -13.96
C MET A 21 2.50 -8.99 -14.97
N ASN A 22 2.61 -8.69 -16.27
CA ASN A 22 2.20 -9.56 -17.38
C ASN A 22 0.79 -10.16 -17.24
N GLY A 23 -0.20 -9.39 -16.77
CA GLY A 23 -1.58 -9.88 -16.63
C GLY A 23 -1.83 -10.85 -15.47
N ASN A 24 -0.83 -11.15 -14.62
CA ASN A 24 -0.97 -12.05 -13.45
C ASN A 24 -1.72 -11.35 -12.30
N ILE A 25 -2.99 -11.03 -12.51
CA ILE A 25 -3.80 -10.21 -11.61
C ILE A 25 -5.15 -10.90 -11.36
N THR A 26 -5.52 -11.06 -10.09
CA THR A 26 -6.84 -11.55 -9.68
C THR A 26 -7.48 -10.58 -8.69
N LYS A 27 -8.83 -10.55 -8.65
CA LYS A 27 -9.57 -9.68 -7.70
C LYS A 27 -9.27 -10.06 -6.25
N GLU A 28 -9.12 -11.36 -6.00
CA GLU A 28 -8.83 -11.94 -4.71
C GLU A 28 -7.43 -11.53 -4.23
N GLY A 29 -6.43 -11.58 -5.12
CA GLY A 29 -5.07 -11.12 -4.84
C GLY A 29 -5.01 -9.63 -4.53
N ILE A 30 -5.67 -8.80 -5.35
CA ILE A 30 -5.79 -7.36 -5.12
C ILE A 30 -6.36 -7.07 -3.73
N LYS A 31 -7.43 -7.76 -3.35
CA LYS A 31 -8.06 -7.58 -2.05
C LYS A 31 -7.12 -7.99 -0.90
N ALA A 32 -6.41 -9.10 -1.05
CA ALA A 32 -5.43 -9.57 -0.07
C ALA A 32 -4.30 -8.55 0.13
N ASP A 33 -3.74 -8.01 -0.97
CA ASP A 33 -2.68 -7.01 -0.96
C ASP A 33 -3.13 -5.72 -0.25
N LEU A 34 -4.29 -5.17 -0.62
CA LEU A 34 -4.81 -3.94 -0.01
C LEU A 34 -5.10 -4.12 1.49
N HIS A 35 -5.61 -5.27 1.90
CA HIS A 35 -5.81 -5.57 3.32
C HIS A 35 -4.49 -5.68 4.07
N TRP A 36 -3.49 -6.33 3.48
CA TRP A 36 -2.15 -6.40 4.07
C TRP A 36 -1.53 -5.01 4.20
N MET A 37 -1.53 -4.19 3.14
CA MET A 37 -1.02 -2.82 3.15
C MET A 37 -1.64 -1.99 4.28
N LYS A 38 -2.96 -2.09 4.48
CA LYS A 38 -3.64 -1.41 5.58
C LYS A 38 -3.22 -1.93 6.95
N ARG A 39 -3.08 -3.25 7.13
CA ARG A 39 -2.65 -3.86 8.40
C ARG A 39 -1.24 -3.43 8.80
N VAL A 40 -0.32 -3.33 7.85
CA VAL A 40 1.09 -2.97 8.13
C VAL A 40 1.35 -1.45 8.11
N GLY A 41 0.34 -0.63 7.83
CA GLY A 41 0.45 0.83 7.92
C GLY A 41 0.95 1.55 6.65
N ILE A 42 0.87 0.92 5.48
CA ILE A 42 1.13 1.61 4.20
C ILE A 42 0.04 2.65 3.94
N GLY A 43 0.47 3.87 3.59
CA GLY A 43 -0.40 5.04 3.41
C GLY A 43 -0.90 5.24 1.98
N GLY A 44 -0.35 4.50 1.02
CA GLY A 44 -0.77 4.59 -0.37
C GLY A 44 0.11 3.74 -1.28
N LEU A 45 -0.30 3.67 -2.54
CA LEU A 45 0.37 2.89 -3.55
C LEU A 45 0.36 3.63 -4.89
N HIS A 46 1.37 3.35 -5.71
CA HIS A 46 1.40 3.73 -7.11
C HIS A 46 1.30 2.45 -7.95
N LYS A 47 0.16 2.26 -8.63
CA LYS A 47 -0.09 1.09 -9.48
C LYS A 47 0.60 1.31 -10.82
N VAL A 48 1.47 0.38 -11.20
CA VAL A 48 2.15 0.41 -12.51
C VAL A 48 1.89 -0.90 -13.21
N ASP A 49 1.50 -0.82 -14.48
CA ASP A 49 1.45 -2.00 -15.35
C ASP A 49 2.83 -2.21 -15.97
N VAL A 50 3.37 -3.43 -15.84
CA VAL A 50 4.67 -3.78 -16.39
C VAL A 50 4.50 -5.08 -17.18
N GLY A 51 4.56 -4.96 -18.50
CA GLY A 51 4.40 -6.03 -19.48
C GLY A 51 4.48 -5.53 -20.90
#